data_AF-A0A0F6Q2N8-F1
#
_entry.id   AF-A0A0F6Q2N8-F1
#
_cell.length_a   1.000
_cell.length_b   1.000
_cell.length_c   1.000
_cell.angle_alpha   90.00
_cell.angle_beta   90.00
_cell.angle_gamma   90.00
#
_symmetry.space_group_name_H-M   'P 1'
#
loop_
_entity.id
_entity.type
_entity.pdbx_description
1 polymer ?
#
loop_
_entity_poly.entity_id
_entity_poly.type
_entity_poly.pdbx_seq_one_letter_code
_entity_poly.pdbx_strand_id
1 'polypeptide(L)'
;TEAHEKVYEAPEDAQKVISLVETLNDESLLQIEHKLLKSHPNTYTFTKHLAEHEVIKCIDMFPCTIVRPTMIVASWKEPIPGWTCSKVGPQGFLMGAAKGVVRRLPLAKEKVADYIPVDVVINQLLVAGWEAAKSKSGLTVYHCSSSTCNPFTWTMLDNTVNNMLHKYPLKSAVWYPHLKFVPTLLMFRISAIFVHFFPAFLLDLMLRVTGGRPILIRLHKNVWNSLNRLERFIFSEWKFYNPNTLELATKLSKKDKELFYIDVTSLQWVEYFSTLHLGVRRYLNKEKESSLPAARNKDMVLLVFHVIWQLFIMGLLWYVFAWQTGLTLATSAWIAPIIYVLYNLL
;
A
#
# COMPACT_ATOMS: atom_id res chain seq x y z
N THR A 1 8.54 15.66 6.58
CA THR A 1 9.38 15.41 7.78
C THR A 1 10.67 14.76 7.36
N GLU A 2 11.78 15.08 8.02
CA GLU A 2 13.11 14.57 7.67
C GLU A 2 13.65 13.69 8.79
N ALA A 3 14.36 12.62 8.43
CA ALA A 3 14.97 11.69 9.36
C ALA A 3 16.38 11.32 8.88
N HIS A 4 17.32 11.38 9.83
CA HIS A 4 18.74 11.05 9.66
C HIS A 4 19.11 9.76 10.40
N GLU A 5 20.19 9.12 9.95
CA GLU A 5 20.79 7.90 10.51
C GLU A 5 21.48 8.15 11.86
N LYS A 6 20.67 8.43 12.88
CA LYS A 6 21.08 8.55 14.27
C LYS A 6 20.02 7.94 15.18
N VAL A 7 20.39 7.62 16.41
CA VAL A 7 19.38 7.29 17.43
C VAL A 7 18.75 8.57 17.96
N TYR A 8 17.43 8.57 18.08
CA TYR A 8 16.68 9.69 18.64
C TYR A 8 16.46 9.44 20.14
N GLU A 9 16.01 10.46 20.87
CA GLU A 9 15.71 10.30 22.29
C GLU A 9 14.56 9.32 22.49
N ALA A 10 14.70 8.46 23.51
CA ALA A 10 13.72 7.44 23.81
C ALA A 10 12.36 8.08 24.09
N PRO A 11 11.26 7.56 23.50
CA PRO A 11 9.95 8.12 23.73
C PRO A 11 9.43 7.79 25.13
N GLU A 12 9.93 6.74 25.79
CA GLU A 12 9.65 6.35 27.18
C GLU A 12 10.71 5.33 27.63
N ASP A 13 10.72 4.94 28.90
CA ASP A 13 11.49 3.78 29.36
C ASP A 13 10.78 2.46 29.01
N ALA A 14 11.49 1.52 28.39
CA ALA A 14 10.90 0.26 27.92
C ALA A 14 10.43 -0.63 29.07
N GLN A 15 11.16 -0.68 30.19
CA GLN A 15 10.78 -1.52 31.35
C GLN A 15 9.54 -0.97 32.05
N LYS A 16 9.43 0.35 32.15
CA LYS A 16 8.21 1.01 32.61
C LYS A 16 7.01 0.66 31.74
N VAL A 17 7.16 0.67 30.41
CA VAL A 17 6.08 0.29 29.49
C VAL A 17 5.68 -1.19 29.66
N ILE A 18 6.66 -2.09 29.77
CA ILE A 18 6.40 -3.52 30.03
C ILE A 18 5.64 -3.69 31.34
N SER A 19 6.10 -3.07 32.42
CA SER A 19 5.46 -3.12 33.73
C SER A 19 4.01 -2.60 33.69
N LEU A 20 3.73 -1.52 32.96
CA LEU A 20 2.36 -1.02 32.76
C LEU A 20 1.47 -2.05 32.05
N VAL A 21 1.97 -2.70 31.00
CA VAL A 21 1.21 -3.70 30.24
C VAL A 21 0.96 -4.97 31.07
N GLU A 22 1.89 -5.36 31.93
CA GLU A 22 1.75 -6.52 32.81
C GLU A 22 0.81 -6.29 34.00
N THR A 23 0.66 -5.03 34.44
CA THR A 23 -0.10 -4.68 35.65
C THR A 23 -1.51 -4.18 35.38
N LEU A 24 -1.74 -3.51 34.25
CA LEU A 24 -3.03 -2.92 33.91
C LEU A 24 -3.90 -3.88 33.08
N ASN A 25 -5.21 -3.75 33.24
CA ASN A 25 -6.17 -4.42 32.37
C ASN A 25 -6.32 -3.70 31.02
N ASP A 26 -6.90 -4.39 30.03
CA ASP A 26 -7.06 -3.88 28.66
C ASP A 26 -7.80 -2.53 28.60
N GLU A 27 -8.85 -2.35 29.40
CA GLU A 27 -9.62 -1.09 29.43
C GLU A 27 -8.76 0.08 29.92
N SER A 28 -7.94 -0.14 30.95
CA SER A 28 -7.02 0.88 31.49
C SER A 28 -5.92 1.21 30.48
N LEU A 29 -5.39 0.19 29.78
CA LEU A 29 -4.38 0.38 28.74
C LEU A 29 -4.92 1.21 27.58
N LEU A 30 -6.14 0.95 27.12
CA LEU A 30 -6.80 1.73 26.06
C LEU A 30 -6.97 3.21 26.45
N GLN A 31 -7.24 3.50 27.73
CA GLN A 31 -7.39 4.88 28.21
C GLN A 31 -6.06 5.66 28.23
N ILE A 32 -4.93 4.97 28.45
CA ILE A 32 -3.61 5.61 28.50
C ILE A 32 -2.83 5.51 27.19
N GLU A 33 -3.26 4.68 26.24
CA GLU A 33 -2.56 4.41 24.98
C GLU A 33 -2.16 5.70 24.25
N HIS A 34 -3.11 6.63 24.06
CA HIS A 34 -2.84 7.89 23.36
C HIS A 34 -1.76 8.74 24.07
N LYS A 35 -1.73 8.72 25.41
CA LYS A 35 -0.71 9.44 26.19
C LYS A 35 0.67 8.77 26.08
N LEU A 36 0.71 7.44 26.04
CA LEU A 36 1.93 6.66 25.88
C LEU A 36 2.53 6.81 24.48
N LEU A 37 1.71 6.76 23.42
CA LEU A 37 2.20 6.83 22.04
C LEU A 37 2.77 8.20 21.67
N LYS A 38 2.41 9.27 22.38
CA LYS A 38 2.87 10.65 22.09
C LYS A 38 2.63 11.00 20.61
N SER A 39 3.69 11.21 19.83
CA SER A 39 3.61 11.57 18.41
C SER A 39 3.61 10.37 17.45
N HIS A 40 3.82 9.16 17.97
CA HIS A 40 3.89 7.94 17.16
C HIS A 40 2.52 7.60 16.54
N PRO A 41 2.47 7.25 15.25
CA PRO A 41 1.22 6.91 14.58
C PRO A 41 0.55 5.63 15.06
N ASN A 42 1.31 4.72 15.65
CA ASN A 42 0.82 3.44 16.15
C ASN A 42 1.82 2.79 17.11
N THR A 43 1.35 1.77 17.82
CA THR A 43 2.12 0.95 18.77
C THR A 43 3.35 0.29 18.14
N TYR A 44 3.30 -0.08 16.86
CA TYR A 44 4.46 -0.67 16.16
C TYR A 44 5.63 0.31 16.09
N THR A 45 5.39 1.55 15.62
CA THR A 45 6.47 2.56 15.54
C THR A 45 7.00 2.96 16.91
N PHE A 46 6.15 2.97 17.94
CA PHE A 46 6.54 3.27 19.31
C PHE A 46 7.42 2.17 19.90
N THR A 47 6.98 0.90 19.80
CA THR A 47 7.74 -0.23 20.34
C THR A 47 9.04 -0.48 19.60
N LYS A 48 9.11 -0.23 18.29
CA LYS A 48 10.37 -0.28 17.54
C LYS A 48 11.35 0.80 17.95
N HIS A 49 10.88 2.01 18.25
CA HIS A 49 11.73 3.07 18.77
C HIS A 49 12.31 2.69 20.15
N LEU A 50 11.50 2.12 21.05
CA LEU A 50 11.97 1.61 22.34
C LEU A 50 13.00 0.47 22.17
N ALA A 51 12.78 -0.45 21.23
CA ALA A 51 13.68 -1.58 21.00
C ALA A 51 15.10 -1.13 20.57
N GLU A 52 15.24 0.00 19.89
CA GLU A 52 16.56 0.56 19.55
C GLU A 52 17.36 0.95 20.80
N HIS A 53 16.69 1.41 21.87
CA HIS A 53 17.34 1.72 23.14
C HIS A 53 17.77 0.48 23.92
N GLU A 54 17.10 -0.66 23.73
CA GLU A 54 17.60 -1.93 24.27
C GLU A 54 18.88 -2.38 23.55
N VAL A 55 19.02 -2.09 22.25
CA VAL A 55 20.28 -2.32 21.53
C VAL A 55 21.39 -1.39 22.05
N ILE A 56 21.07 -0.12 22.33
CA ILE A 56 22.05 0.84 22.89
C ILE A 56 22.69 0.34 24.19
N LYS A 57 21.91 -0.33 25.06
CA LYS A 57 22.45 -0.88 26.32
C LYS A 57 23.55 -1.92 26.11
N CYS A 58 23.70 -2.46 24.91
CA CYS A 58 24.64 -3.52 24.58
C CYS A 58 25.88 -3.05 23.79
N ILE A 59 25.96 -1.78 23.39
CA ILE A 59 26.97 -1.30 22.43
C ILE A 59 28.41 -1.37 22.96
N ASP A 60 28.59 -1.37 24.27
CA ASP A 60 29.89 -1.53 24.93
C ASP A 60 30.30 -3.01 25.06
N MET A 61 29.34 -3.94 24.95
CA MET A 61 29.59 -5.38 25.08
C MET A 61 29.94 -6.04 23.75
N PHE A 62 29.34 -5.59 22.64
CA PHE A 62 29.61 -6.10 21.30
C PHE A 62 29.25 -5.06 20.22
N PRO A 63 29.87 -5.12 19.03
CA PRO A 63 29.54 -4.22 17.94
C PRO A 63 28.08 -4.40 17.51
N CYS A 64 27.34 -3.29 17.47
CA CYS A 64 25.92 -3.27 17.15
C CYS A 64 25.67 -2.50 15.86
N THR A 65 24.58 -2.84 15.18
CA THR A 65 24.05 -2.07 14.06
C THR A 65 22.53 -2.05 14.11
N ILE A 66 21.93 -0.93 13.70
CA ILE A 66 20.48 -0.79 13.56
C ILE A 66 20.19 -0.49 12.10
N VAL A 67 19.45 -1.37 11.43
CA VAL A 67 18.93 -1.14 10.08
C VAL A 67 17.45 -0.80 10.17
N ARG A 68 17.07 0.40 9.73
CA ARG A 68 15.68 0.87 9.68
C ARG A 68 15.15 0.80 8.25
N PRO A 69 14.37 -0.22 7.89
CA PRO A 69 13.69 -0.25 6.60
C PRO A 69 12.48 0.70 6.59
N THR A 70 12.20 1.23 5.41
CA THR A 70 10.93 1.94 5.12
C THR A 70 9.84 0.92 4.77
N MET A 71 8.83 1.28 3.98
CA MET A 71 7.70 0.38 3.73
C MET A 71 8.14 -0.80 2.87
N ILE A 72 8.29 -1.95 3.51
CA ILE A 72 8.74 -3.18 2.86
C ILE A 72 7.70 -3.67 1.85
N VAL A 73 8.17 -3.89 0.62
CA VAL A 73 7.39 -4.39 -0.53
C VAL A 73 7.99 -5.70 -1.06
N ALA A 74 7.46 -6.22 -2.17
CA ALA A 74 7.92 -7.50 -2.72
C ALA A 74 9.41 -7.49 -3.05
N SER A 75 9.99 -8.68 -3.20
CA SER A 75 11.37 -8.80 -3.67
C SER A 75 11.58 -8.14 -5.02
N TRP A 76 12.76 -7.54 -5.18
CA TRP A 76 13.20 -7.00 -6.45
C TRP A 76 13.82 -8.10 -7.33
N LYS A 77 14.72 -8.91 -6.77
CA LYS A 77 15.49 -9.94 -7.44
C LYS A 77 15.30 -11.32 -6.81
N GLU A 78 15.50 -11.46 -5.50
CA GLU A 78 15.55 -12.78 -4.83
C GLU A 78 14.45 -12.98 -3.78
N PRO A 79 13.97 -14.21 -3.53
CA PRO A 79 14.32 -15.45 -4.23
C PRO A 79 13.78 -15.51 -5.67
N ILE A 80 12.74 -14.74 -5.97
CA ILE A 80 12.16 -14.55 -7.30
C ILE A 80 11.60 -13.13 -7.35
N PRO A 81 11.71 -12.36 -8.45
CA PRO A 81 11.13 -11.03 -8.55
C PRO A 81 9.62 -11.01 -8.29
N GLY A 82 9.16 -10.06 -7.47
CA GLY A 82 7.74 -9.89 -7.13
C GLY A 82 7.23 -10.85 -6.06
N TRP A 83 8.09 -11.65 -5.41
CA TRP A 83 7.67 -12.49 -4.30
C TRP A 83 7.16 -11.65 -3.12
N THR A 84 5.95 -11.97 -2.64
CA THR A 84 5.34 -11.33 -1.48
C THR A 84 4.35 -12.26 -0.78
N CYS A 85 4.30 -12.19 0.54
CA CYS A 85 3.37 -12.94 1.38
C CYS A 85 2.39 -12.03 2.16
N SER A 86 2.61 -10.72 2.13
CA SER A 86 1.84 -9.74 2.90
C SER A 86 0.83 -9.02 2.02
N LYS A 87 -0.37 -8.75 2.56
CA LYS A 87 -1.39 -7.92 1.92
C LYS A 87 -1.37 -6.47 2.41
N VAL A 88 -0.40 -6.09 3.23
CA VAL A 88 -0.26 -4.73 3.77
C VAL A 88 0.51 -3.87 2.77
N GLY A 89 0.11 -2.60 2.61
CA GLY A 89 0.79 -1.67 1.69
C GLY A 89 0.36 -1.81 0.22
N PRO A 90 1.22 -1.44 -0.75
CA PRO A 90 0.84 -1.30 -2.15
C PRO A 90 0.37 -2.61 -2.79
N GLN A 91 0.95 -3.76 -2.44
CA GLN A 91 0.49 -5.06 -2.95
C GLN A 91 -0.96 -5.38 -2.55
N GLY A 92 -1.42 -4.92 -1.38
CA GLY A 92 -2.81 -5.05 -0.95
C GLY A 92 -3.76 -4.20 -1.79
N PHE A 93 -3.37 -2.96 -2.08
CA PHE A 93 -4.14 -2.08 -2.95
C PHE A 93 -4.20 -2.61 -4.38
N LEU A 94 -3.09 -3.07 -4.95
CA LEU A 94 -3.06 -3.72 -6.25
C LEU A 94 -3.93 -4.97 -6.28
N MET A 95 -3.92 -5.78 -5.21
CA MET A 95 -4.81 -6.93 -5.09
C MET A 95 -6.29 -6.52 -5.11
N GLY A 96 -6.65 -5.48 -4.34
CA GLY A 96 -8.00 -4.96 -4.31
C GLY A 96 -8.45 -4.38 -5.65
N ALA A 97 -7.56 -3.65 -6.33
CA ALA A 97 -7.80 -3.05 -7.63
C ALA A 97 -7.96 -4.11 -8.73
N ALA A 98 -7.08 -5.11 -8.74
CA ALA A 98 -7.14 -6.22 -9.69
C ALA A 98 -8.38 -7.10 -9.53
N LYS A 99 -9.03 -7.06 -8.36
CA LYS A 99 -10.33 -7.72 -8.15
C LYS A 99 -11.52 -6.87 -8.57
N GLY A 100 -11.31 -5.58 -8.88
CA GLY A 100 -12.36 -4.59 -9.08
C GLY A 100 -13.06 -4.13 -7.80
N VAL A 101 -12.53 -4.52 -6.63
CA VAL A 101 -13.04 -4.12 -5.31
C VAL A 101 -12.55 -2.71 -4.96
N VAL A 102 -11.30 -2.37 -5.25
CA VAL A 102 -10.76 -1.03 -5.02
C VAL A 102 -10.70 -0.29 -6.35
N ARG A 103 -11.69 0.57 -6.61
CA ARG A 103 -11.78 1.38 -7.85
C ARG A 103 -11.38 2.85 -7.67
N ARG A 104 -11.28 3.29 -6.41
CA ARG A 104 -10.86 4.62 -5.99
C ARG A 104 -9.87 4.43 -4.86
N LEU A 105 -8.72 5.09 -4.95
CA LEU A 105 -7.68 5.01 -3.92
C LEU A 105 -7.25 6.44 -3.55
N PRO A 106 -7.45 6.84 -2.28
CA PRO A 106 -6.98 8.14 -1.82
C PRO A 106 -5.46 8.13 -1.77
N LEU A 107 -4.81 9.01 -2.52
CA LEU A 107 -3.35 9.18 -2.56
C LEU A 107 -3.00 10.64 -2.78
N ALA A 108 -1.96 11.12 -2.09
CA ALA A 108 -1.21 12.30 -2.52
C ALA A 108 -0.18 11.84 -3.56
N LYS A 109 -0.60 11.73 -4.83
CA LYS A 109 0.18 11.01 -5.85
C LYS A 109 1.52 11.67 -6.20
N GLU A 110 1.63 12.96 -5.91
CA GLU A 110 2.79 13.81 -6.12
C GLU A 110 3.81 13.71 -4.98
N LYS A 111 3.41 13.23 -3.80
CA LYS A 111 4.30 13.07 -2.65
C LYS A 111 5.16 11.82 -2.80
N VAL A 112 6.37 11.88 -2.26
CA VAL A 112 7.28 10.72 -2.23
C VAL A 112 6.72 9.65 -1.29
N ALA A 113 6.54 8.44 -1.81
CA ALA A 113 6.18 7.26 -1.04
C ALA A 113 7.39 6.33 -0.96
N ASP A 114 7.94 6.15 0.25
CA ASP A 114 9.18 5.40 0.45
C ASP A 114 8.91 3.89 0.60
N TYR A 115 9.17 3.18 -0.49
CA TYR A 115 9.10 1.72 -0.57
C TYR A 115 10.51 1.14 -0.64
N ILE A 116 10.68 -0.05 -0.05
CA ILE A 116 11.95 -0.78 -0.13
C ILE A 116 11.70 -2.28 -0.35
N PRO A 117 12.36 -2.92 -1.34
CA PRO A 117 12.22 -4.36 -1.57
C PRO A 117 12.72 -5.20 -0.38
N VAL A 118 12.01 -6.27 -0.04
CA VAL A 118 12.35 -7.13 1.12
C VAL A 118 13.73 -7.75 1.04
N ASP A 119 14.18 -8.13 -0.15
CA ASP A 119 15.49 -8.72 -0.41
C ASP A 119 16.62 -7.71 -0.23
N VAL A 120 16.41 -6.44 -0.62
CA VAL A 120 17.35 -5.35 -0.31
C VAL A 120 17.51 -5.18 1.19
N VAL A 121 16.41 -5.23 1.96
CA VAL A 121 16.47 -5.12 3.44
C VAL A 121 17.28 -6.27 4.04
N ILE A 122 17.05 -7.50 3.59
CA ILE A 122 17.78 -8.69 4.06
C ILE A 122 19.26 -8.54 3.74
N ASN A 123 19.60 -8.16 2.51
CA ASN A 123 20.98 -7.98 2.09
C ASN A 123 21.67 -6.86 2.88
N GLN A 124 20.98 -5.76 3.15
CA GLN A 124 21.53 -4.68 3.97
C GLN A 124 21.75 -5.12 5.41
N LEU A 125 20.88 -5.95 6.00
CA LEU A 125 21.11 -6.54 7.32
C LEU A 125 22.38 -7.40 7.34
N LEU A 126 22.59 -8.24 6.33
CA LEU A 126 23.79 -9.09 6.22
C LEU A 126 25.07 -8.26 6.08
N VAL A 127 25.06 -7.27 5.17
CA VAL A 127 26.22 -6.40 4.93
C VAL A 127 26.51 -5.51 6.14
N ALA A 128 25.48 -4.95 6.78
CA ALA A 128 25.64 -4.13 7.98
C ALA A 128 26.20 -4.95 9.15
N GLY A 129 25.77 -6.21 9.31
CA GLY A 129 26.32 -7.12 10.30
C GLY A 129 27.80 -7.44 10.06
N TRP A 130 28.18 -7.69 8.80
CA TRP A 130 29.57 -7.88 8.41
C TRP A 130 30.44 -6.65 8.69
N GLU A 131 29.95 -5.44 8.39
CA GLU A 131 30.69 -4.20 8.66
C GLU A 131 30.83 -3.96 10.16
N ALA A 132 29.76 -4.18 10.94
CA ALA A 132 29.79 -4.05 12.39
C ALA A 132 30.84 -4.98 13.02
N ALA A 133 30.95 -6.23 12.54
CA ALA A 133 31.90 -7.22 13.05
C ALA A 133 33.39 -6.83 12.88
N LYS A 134 33.71 -5.79 12.11
CA LYS A 134 35.08 -5.24 12.02
C LYS A 134 35.46 -4.36 13.21
N SER A 135 34.48 -3.89 13.98
CA SER A 135 34.68 -3.08 15.18
C SER A 135 34.58 -3.94 16.44
N LYS A 136 35.18 -3.48 17.54
CA LYS A 136 35.09 -4.17 18.85
C LYS A 136 33.85 -3.77 19.66
N SER A 137 33.34 -2.57 19.43
CA SER A 137 32.20 -1.97 20.13
C SER A 137 31.64 -0.81 19.30
N GLY A 138 30.50 -0.27 19.71
CA GLY A 138 29.86 0.88 19.09
C GLY A 138 28.61 0.53 18.28
N LEU A 139 28.01 1.55 17.68
CA LEU A 139 26.75 1.47 16.96
C LEU A 139 26.79 2.30 15.68
N THR A 140 26.40 1.67 14.57
CA THR A 140 26.08 2.37 13.33
C THR A 140 24.60 2.21 13.01
N VAL A 141 23.94 3.31 12.66
CA VAL A 141 22.54 3.30 12.21
C VAL A 141 22.51 3.41 10.70
N TYR A 142 21.68 2.60 10.06
CA TYR A 142 21.45 2.61 8.63
C TYR A 142 19.98 2.78 8.32
N HIS A 143 19.65 3.60 7.33
CA HIS A 143 18.32 3.70 6.75
C HIS A 143 18.28 2.89 5.45
N CYS A 144 17.50 1.82 5.44
CA CYS A 144 17.20 1.07 4.23
C CYS A 144 15.97 1.70 3.56
N SER A 145 16.22 2.79 2.83
CA SER A 145 15.21 3.70 2.27
C SER A 145 15.52 4.04 0.81
N SER A 146 14.50 4.51 0.09
CA SER A 146 14.64 5.03 -1.27
C SER A 146 14.32 6.51 -1.42
N SER A 147 13.65 7.16 -0.45
CA SER A 147 13.09 8.52 -0.61
C SER A 147 14.09 9.59 -1.04
N THR A 148 15.35 9.55 -0.57
CA THR A 148 16.35 10.59 -0.89
C THR A 148 17.31 10.20 -2.01
N CYS A 149 17.40 8.92 -2.38
CA CYS A 149 18.35 8.43 -3.39
C CYS A 149 17.68 7.93 -4.68
N ASN A 150 16.45 7.41 -4.60
CA ASN A 150 15.66 6.97 -5.74
C ASN A 150 14.15 7.15 -5.46
N PRO A 151 13.63 8.39 -5.42
CA PRO A 151 12.27 8.67 -4.97
C PRO A 151 11.21 8.07 -5.89
N PHE A 152 10.20 7.43 -5.28
CA PHE A 152 8.99 7.00 -5.98
C PHE A 152 7.82 7.96 -5.73
N THR A 153 7.08 8.31 -6.78
CA THR A 153 5.79 8.98 -6.67
C THR A 153 4.74 8.20 -7.44
N TRP A 154 3.50 8.17 -6.94
CA TRP A 154 2.40 7.46 -7.61
C TRP A 154 2.03 8.09 -8.96
N THR A 155 2.41 9.34 -9.21
CA THR A 155 2.35 9.97 -10.54
C THR A 155 3.06 9.13 -11.60
N MET A 156 4.14 8.41 -11.26
CA MET A 156 4.85 7.52 -12.20
C MET A 156 3.97 6.37 -12.71
N LEU A 157 2.91 6.00 -11.96
CA LEU A 157 2.01 4.90 -12.30
C LEU A 157 0.65 5.34 -12.84
N ASP A 158 0.35 6.64 -12.88
CA ASP A 158 -1.00 7.16 -13.22
C ASP A 158 -1.50 6.61 -14.58
N ASN A 159 -0.61 6.58 -15.57
CA ASN A 159 -0.91 6.11 -16.93
C ASN A 159 -0.66 4.60 -17.16
N THR A 160 -0.02 3.91 -16.21
CA THR A 160 0.39 2.51 -16.39
C THR A 160 -0.37 1.55 -15.50
N VAL A 161 -0.91 1.99 -14.36
CA VAL A 161 -1.55 1.11 -13.37
C VAL A 161 -2.68 0.29 -13.98
N ASN A 162 -3.59 0.91 -14.73
CA ASN A 162 -4.69 0.18 -15.36
C ASN A 162 -4.18 -0.79 -16.44
N ASN A 163 -3.17 -0.39 -17.23
CA ASN A 163 -2.54 -1.28 -18.20
C ASN A 163 -1.91 -2.50 -17.52
N MET A 164 -1.28 -2.33 -16.36
CA MET A 164 -0.74 -3.44 -15.57
C MET A 164 -1.85 -4.38 -15.10
N LEU A 165 -2.96 -3.84 -14.57
CA LEU A 165 -4.12 -4.62 -14.13
C LEU A 165 -4.71 -5.48 -15.25
N HIS A 166 -4.79 -4.96 -16.47
CA HIS A 166 -5.31 -5.69 -17.64
C HIS A 166 -4.26 -6.57 -18.35
N LYS A 167 -2.97 -6.31 -18.14
CA LYS A 167 -1.89 -7.18 -18.62
C LYS A 167 -1.88 -8.51 -17.84
N TYR A 168 -2.11 -8.44 -16.53
CA TYR A 168 -2.13 -9.59 -15.60
C TYR A 168 -3.43 -9.67 -14.77
N PRO A 169 -4.62 -9.77 -15.41
CA PRO A 169 -5.90 -9.72 -14.71
C PRO A 169 -6.09 -10.95 -13.83
N LEU A 170 -7.03 -10.87 -12.87
CA LEU A 170 -7.34 -11.98 -11.97
C LEU A 170 -8.59 -12.74 -12.44
N LYS A 171 -8.52 -14.08 -12.48
CA LYS A 171 -9.70 -14.92 -12.68
C LYS A 171 -10.67 -14.76 -11.52
N SER A 172 -10.17 -14.46 -10.32
CA SER A 172 -10.97 -14.16 -9.13
C SER A 172 -11.54 -12.73 -9.08
N ALA A 173 -11.35 -11.91 -10.12
CA ALA A 173 -11.96 -10.59 -10.19
C ALA A 173 -13.49 -10.68 -10.15
N VAL A 174 -14.12 -9.77 -9.39
CA VAL A 174 -15.58 -9.72 -9.23
C VAL A 174 -16.19 -8.54 -9.99
N TRP A 175 -15.36 -7.58 -10.39
CA TRP A 175 -15.74 -6.41 -11.16
C TRP A 175 -14.60 -6.03 -12.10
N TYR A 176 -14.89 -5.28 -13.16
CA TYR A 176 -13.88 -4.75 -14.08
C TYR A 176 -12.80 -3.96 -13.31
N PRO A 177 -11.52 -4.37 -13.37
CA PRO A 177 -10.42 -3.66 -12.72
C PRO A 177 -10.26 -2.27 -13.35
N HIS A 178 -10.49 -1.22 -12.57
CA HIS A 178 -10.19 0.14 -12.99
C HIS A 178 -9.91 0.99 -11.75
N LEU A 179 -8.67 1.42 -11.62
CA LEU A 179 -8.21 2.19 -10.47
C LEU A 179 -8.02 3.65 -10.87
N LYS A 180 -8.64 4.54 -10.10
CA LYS A 180 -8.42 5.98 -10.17
C LYS A 180 -7.88 6.48 -8.84
N PHE A 181 -6.82 7.29 -8.89
CA PHE A 181 -6.30 7.99 -7.73
C PHE A 181 -7.13 9.24 -7.44
N VAL A 182 -7.47 9.45 -6.17
CA VAL A 182 -8.22 10.63 -5.72
C VAL A 182 -7.38 11.41 -4.70
N PRO A 183 -7.31 12.75 -4.83
CA PRO A 183 -6.35 13.57 -4.10
C PRO A 183 -6.68 13.76 -2.62
N THR A 184 -7.93 13.53 -2.20
CA THR A 184 -8.36 13.76 -0.82
C THR A 184 -9.21 12.62 -0.28
N LEU A 185 -9.19 12.45 1.05
CA LEU A 185 -10.06 11.49 1.71
C LEU A 185 -11.53 11.84 1.54
N LEU A 186 -11.91 13.12 1.60
CA LEU A 186 -13.30 13.52 1.41
C LEU A 186 -13.85 13.03 0.06
N MET A 187 -13.08 13.25 -1.01
CA MET A 187 -13.42 12.78 -2.35
C MET A 187 -13.48 11.26 -2.42
N PHE A 188 -12.55 10.56 -1.77
CA PHE A 188 -12.63 9.11 -1.60
C PHE A 188 -13.90 8.66 -0.87
N ARG A 189 -14.28 9.30 0.25
CA ARG A 189 -15.47 8.91 1.02
C ARG A 189 -16.75 9.08 0.20
N ILE A 190 -16.90 10.21 -0.49
CA ILE A 190 -18.06 10.45 -1.36
C ILE A 190 -18.09 9.43 -2.50
N SER A 191 -16.98 9.27 -3.23
CA SER A 191 -16.91 8.31 -4.34
C SER A 191 -17.08 6.85 -3.88
N ALA A 192 -16.58 6.47 -2.71
CA ALA A 192 -16.74 5.12 -2.17
C ALA A 192 -18.20 4.77 -1.88
N ILE A 193 -19.06 5.73 -1.52
CA ILE A 193 -20.50 5.47 -1.35
C ILE A 193 -21.10 4.95 -2.66
N PHE A 194 -20.86 5.64 -3.77
CA PHE A 194 -21.46 5.33 -5.07
C PHE A 194 -20.73 4.24 -5.85
N VAL A 195 -19.40 4.24 -5.80
CA VAL A 195 -18.59 3.32 -6.58
C VAL A 195 -18.39 2.02 -5.82
N HIS A 196 -18.21 2.03 -4.50
CA HIS A 196 -17.90 0.82 -3.73
C HIS A 196 -19.13 0.24 -3.02
N PHE A 197 -19.71 0.96 -2.07
CA PHE A 197 -20.71 0.41 -1.15
C PHE A 197 -22.08 0.19 -1.79
N PHE A 198 -22.58 1.12 -2.61
CA PHE A 198 -23.89 0.99 -3.25
C PHE A 198 -23.96 -0.24 -4.20
N PRO A 199 -23.02 -0.46 -5.14
CA PRO A 199 -23.02 -1.66 -5.97
C PRO A 199 -22.80 -2.93 -5.16
N ALA A 200 -21.94 -2.88 -4.13
CA ALA A 200 -21.71 -4.02 -3.25
C ALA A 200 -22.96 -4.44 -2.49
N PHE A 201 -23.75 -3.48 -1.99
CA PHE A 201 -25.01 -3.75 -1.31
C PHE A 201 -26.02 -4.43 -2.24
N LEU A 202 -26.19 -3.92 -3.47
CA LEU A 202 -27.11 -4.52 -4.43
C LEU A 202 -26.71 -5.95 -4.78
N LEU A 203 -25.43 -6.17 -5.10
CA LEU A 203 -24.92 -7.50 -5.44
C LEU A 203 -24.98 -8.48 -4.27
N ASP A 204 -24.63 -8.06 -3.05
CA ASP A 204 -24.73 -8.90 -1.85
C ASP A 204 -26.21 -9.23 -1.52
N LEU A 205 -27.15 -8.30 -1.76
CA LEU A 205 -28.58 -8.54 -1.62
C LEU A 205 -29.07 -9.56 -2.65
N MET A 206 -28.70 -9.40 -3.92
CA MET A 206 -29.04 -10.35 -4.98
C MET A 206 -28.49 -11.75 -4.67
N LEU A 207 -27.22 -11.85 -4.22
CA LEU A 207 -26.62 -13.11 -3.81
C LEU A 207 -27.38 -13.73 -2.64
N ARG A 208 -27.78 -12.95 -1.64
CA ARG A 208 -28.57 -13.47 -0.52
C ARG A 208 -29.92 -14.05 -0.98
N VAL A 209 -30.59 -13.39 -1.92
CA VAL A 209 -31.87 -13.86 -2.49
C VAL A 209 -31.68 -15.11 -3.35
N THR A 210 -30.56 -15.26 -4.05
CA THR A 210 -30.25 -16.43 -4.89
C THR A 210 -29.53 -17.56 -4.14
N GLY A 211 -29.40 -17.47 -2.81
CA GLY A 211 -28.75 -18.50 -1.98
C GLY A 211 -27.21 -18.45 -1.97
N GLY A 212 -26.61 -17.43 -2.58
CA GLY A 212 -25.18 -17.14 -2.53
C GLY A 212 -24.74 -16.51 -1.20
N ARG A 213 -23.42 -16.50 -0.96
CA ARG A 213 -22.81 -15.90 0.23
C ARG A 213 -22.41 -14.44 -0.05
N PRO A 214 -22.97 -13.43 0.64
CA PRO A 214 -22.58 -12.04 0.49
C PRO A 214 -21.19 -11.79 1.07
N ILE A 215 -20.33 -11.07 0.34
CA ILE A 215 -18.92 -10.87 0.70
C ILE A 215 -18.45 -9.43 0.44
N LEU A 216 -19.08 -8.69 -0.48
CA LEU A 216 -18.54 -7.43 -1.00
C LEU A 216 -18.54 -6.32 0.04
N ILE A 217 -19.60 -6.16 0.84
CA ILE A 217 -19.62 -5.15 1.90
C ILE A 217 -18.49 -5.39 2.91
N ARG A 218 -18.26 -6.65 3.29
CA ARG A 218 -17.17 -7.02 4.21
C ARG A 218 -15.81 -6.67 3.62
N LEU A 219 -15.60 -6.92 2.32
CA LEU A 219 -14.35 -6.54 1.65
C LEU A 219 -14.14 -5.02 1.65
N HIS A 220 -15.16 -4.23 1.35
CA HIS A 220 -15.06 -2.77 1.38
C HIS A 220 -14.80 -2.22 2.79
N LYS A 221 -15.42 -2.79 3.83
CA LYS A 221 -15.11 -2.45 5.22
C LYS A 221 -13.63 -2.72 5.57
N ASN A 222 -13.08 -3.84 5.10
CA ASN A 222 -11.67 -4.17 5.33
C ASN A 222 -10.71 -3.21 4.60
N VAL A 223 -11.06 -2.80 3.38
CA VAL A 223 -10.33 -1.77 2.62
C VAL A 223 -10.35 -0.45 3.39
N TRP A 224 -11.53 -0.01 3.83
CA TRP A 224 -11.73 1.23 4.59
C TRP A 224 -10.88 1.27 5.87
N ASN A 225 -10.95 0.21 6.67
CA ASN A 225 -10.15 0.11 7.90
C ASN A 225 -8.64 0.10 7.64
N SER A 226 -8.21 -0.43 6.49
CA SER A 226 -6.80 -0.40 6.09
C SER A 226 -6.37 1.00 5.64
N LEU A 227 -7.22 1.73 4.93
CA LEU A 227 -6.95 3.12 4.54
C LEU A 227 -6.86 4.05 5.75
N ASN A 228 -7.75 3.93 6.74
CA ASN A 228 -7.67 4.74 7.95
C ASN A 228 -6.36 4.51 8.72
N ARG A 229 -5.88 3.28 8.80
CA ARG A 229 -4.58 2.95 9.43
C ARG A 229 -3.38 3.50 8.65
N LEU A 230 -3.51 3.61 7.33
CA LEU A 230 -2.44 4.04 6.43
C LEU A 230 -2.51 5.53 6.10
N GLU A 231 -3.54 6.25 6.53
CA GLU A 231 -3.81 7.66 6.19
C GLU A 231 -2.58 8.54 6.39
N ARG A 232 -1.97 8.51 7.58
CA ARG A 232 -0.78 9.31 7.88
C ARG A 232 0.39 8.97 6.96
N PHE A 233 0.55 7.70 6.59
CA PHE A 233 1.64 7.25 5.71
C PHE A 233 1.37 7.59 4.24
N ILE A 234 0.11 7.61 3.81
CA ILE A 234 -0.30 7.94 2.44
C ILE A 234 -0.18 9.44 2.16
N PHE A 235 -0.55 10.28 3.14
CA PHE A 235 -0.66 11.72 2.96
C PHE A 235 0.50 12.53 3.53
N SER A 236 1.48 11.89 4.18
CA SER A 236 2.69 12.55 4.67
C SER A 236 3.90 12.17 3.82
N GLU A 237 4.76 13.15 3.57
CA GLU A 237 6.06 12.91 2.94
C GLU A 237 7.15 12.82 4.01
N TRP A 238 7.93 11.75 3.92
CA TRP A 238 9.06 11.47 4.81
C TRP A 238 10.32 11.33 3.97
N LYS A 239 11.34 12.14 4.30
CA LYS A 239 12.66 12.07 3.68
C LYS A 239 13.60 11.35 4.63
N PHE A 240 13.93 10.11 4.31
CA PHE A 240 14.84 9.27 5.08
C PHE A 240 16.23 9.31 4.43
N TYR A 241 17.06 10.23 4.90
CA TYR A 241 18.45 10.34 4.47
C TYR A 241 19.22 9.07 4.86
N ASN A 242 19.99 8.53 3.92
CA ASN A 242 20.70 7.26 4.07
C ASN A 242 22.21 7.31 3.68
N PRO A 243 22.98 8.33 4.10
CA PRO A 243 24.40 8.45 3.73
C PRO A 243 25.27 7.26 4.15
N ASN A 244 25.07 6.68 5.35
CA ASN A 244 25.81 5.52 5.82
C ASN A 244 25.54 4.29 4.95
N THR A 245 24.30 4.14 4.47
CA THR A 245 23.93 3.05 3.55
C THR A 245 24.62 3.19 2.21
N LEU A 246 24.66 4.41 1.66
CA LEU A 246 25.35 4.70 0.40
C LEU A 246 26.86 4.48 0.56
N GLU A 247 27.46 4.95 1.65
CA GLU A 247 28.88 4.71 1.95
C GLU A 247 29.17 3.21 2.08
N LEU A 248 28.34 2.46 2.81
CA LEU A 248 28.46 1.01 2.98
C LEU A 248 28.45 0.27 1.63
N ALA A 249 27.57 0.69 0.72
CA ALA A 249 27.53 0.14 -0.64
C ALA A 249 28.83 0.38 -1.42
N THR A 250 29.53 1.49 -1.18
CA THR A 250 30.81 1.76 -1.85
C THR A 250 31.95 0.84 -1.39
N LYS A 251 31.92 0.40 -0.12
CA LYS A 251 32.95 -0.46 0.51
C LYS A 251 32.91 -1.91 0.03
N LEU A 252 31.82 -2.34 -0.59
CA LEU A 252 31.67 -3.69 -1.12
C LEU A 252 32.58 -3.95 -2.32
N SER A 253 33.07 -5.19 -2.45
CA SER A 253 33.74 -5.63 -3.68
C SER A 253 32.77 -5.62 -4.86
N LYS A 254 33.25 -5.62 -6.11
CA LYS A 254 32.37 -5.68 -7.29
C LYS A 254 31.42 -6.88 -7.23
N LYS A 255 31.94 -8.05 -6.83
CA LYS A 255 31.16 -9.28 -6.66
C LYS A 255 30.08 -9.13 -5.59
N ASP A 256 30.41 -8.52 -4.45
CA ASP A 256 29.44 -8.34 -3.36
C ASP A 256 28.40 -7.26 -3.68
N LYS A 257 28.74 -6.23 -4.46
CA LYS A 257 27.76 -5.26 -4.97
C LYS A 257 26.70 -5.94 -5.85
N GLU A 258 27.13 -6.87 -6.71
CA GLU A 258 26.23 -7.65 -7.56
C GLU A 258 25.38 -8.64 -6.75
N LEU A 259 25.97 -9.27 -5.73
CA LEU A 259 25.30 -10.27 -4.89
C LEU A 259 24.31 -9.66 -3.89
N PHE A 260 24.66 -8.56 -3.22
CA PHE A 260 23.81 -7.97 -2.17
C PHE A 260 23.00 -6.77 -2.64
N TYR A 261 23.44 -6.04 -3.67
CA TYR A 261 22.68 -4.97 -4.35
C TYR A 261 21.94 -3.99 -3.40
N ILE A 262 22.59 -3.59 -2.30
CA ILE A 262 22.00 -2.69 -1.30
C ILE A 262 21.79 -1.25 -1.79
N ASP A 263 22.43 -0.90 -2.92
CA ASP A 263 22.20 0.36 -3.63
C ASP A 263 20.99 0.24 -4.58
N VAL A 264 19.90 0.91 -4.21
CA VAL A 264 18.63 0.90 -4.94
C VAL A 264 18.50 1.96 -6.02
N THR A 265 19.54 2.76 -6.30
CA THR A 265 19.50 3.83 -7.32
C THR A 265 19.22 3.30 -8.73
N SER A 266 19.55 2.04 -9.01
CA SER A 266 19.29 1.38 -10.30
C SER A 266 17.88 0.78 -10.43
N LEU A 267 17.08 0.76 -9.36
CA LEU A 267 15.72 0.22 -9.36
C LEU A 267 14.78 1.03 -10.27
N GLN A 268 14.17 0.36 -11.26
CA GLN A 268 13.19 0.95 -12.16
C GLN A 268 11.77 0.78 -11.62
N TRP A 269 11.19 1.85 -11.07
CA TRP A 269 9.93 1.80 -10.35
C TRP A 269 8.74 1.24 -11.16
N VAL A 270 8.56 1.68 -12.40
CA VAL A 270 7.42 1.24 -13.23
C VAL A 270 7.48 -0.27 -13.52
N GLU A 271 8.67 -0.77 -13.86
CA GLU A 271 8.90 -2.20 -14.09
C GLU A 271 8.75 -2.99 -12.79
N TYR A 272 9.30 -2.48 -11.69
CA TYR A 272 9.19 -3.08 -10.37
C TYR A 272 7.72 -3.25 -9.95
N PHE A 273 6.87 -2.22 -10.13
CA PHE A 273 5.45 -2.31 -9.80
C PHE A 273 4.66 -3.25 -10.73
N SER A 274 5.06 -3.38 -11.99
CA SER A 274 4.49 -4.39 -12.89
C SER A 274 4.81 -5.81 -12.40
N THR A 275 6.06 -6.03 -11.98
CA THR A 275 6.52 -7.31 -11.40
C THR A 275 5.86 -7.59 -10.05
N LEU A 276 5.71 -6.57 -9.20
CA LEU A 276 4.95 -6.63 -7.96
C LEU A 276 3.50 -7.05 -8.22
N HIS A 277 2.84 -6.48 -9.22
CA HIS A 277 1.46 -6.83 -9.58
C HIS A 277 1.34 -8.28 -10.06
N LEU A 278 2.29 -8.77 -10.86
CA LEU A 278 2.37 -10.19 -11.22
C LEU A 278 2.60 -11.08 -9.98
N GLY A 279 3.41 -10.62 -9.04
CA GLY A 279 3.59 -11.22 -7.72
C GLY A 279 2.30 -11.34 -6.92
N VAL A 280 1.49 -10.28 -6.89
CA VAL A 280 0.16 -10.27 -6.26
C VAL A 280 -0.74 -11.36 -6.85
N ARG A 281 -0.72 -11.55 -8.16
CA ARG A 281 -1.45 -12.61 -8.85
C ARG A 281 -0.98 -14.00 -8.40
N ARG A 282 0.34 -14.23 -8.42
CA ARG A 282 0.96 -15.52 -8.11
C ARG A 282 0.84 -15.92 -6.65
N TYR A 283 1.22 -15.02 -5.73
CA TYR A 283 1.45 -15.39 -4.33
C TYR A 283 0.28 -15.03 -3.42
N LEU A 284 -0.37 -13.88 -3.63
CA LEU A 284 -1.49 -13.45 -2.78
C LEU A 284 -2.84 -14.04 -3.23
N ASN A 285 -3.04 -14.20 -4.54
CA ASN A 285 -4.25 -14.83 -5.11
C ASN A 285 -4.07 -16.29 -5.50
N LYS A 286 -2.83 -16.81 -5.49
CA LYS A 286 -2.52 -18.21 -5.80
C LYS A 286 -2.99 -18.63 -7.19
N GLU A 287 -3.01 -17.70 -8.16
CA GLU A 287 -3.43 -18.00 -9.53
C GLU A 287 -2.22 -18.42 -10.39
N LYS A 288 -2.32 -19.61 -10.98
CA LYS A 288 -1.26 -20.17 -11.86
C LYS A 288 -1.17 -19.39 -13.17
N GLU A 289 0.02 -19.37 -13.78
CA GLU A 289 0.25 -18.74 -15.08
C GLU A 289 -0.66 -19.30 -16.18
N SER A 290 -0.92 -20.61 -16.17
CA SER A 290 -1.84 -21.26 -17.11
C SER A 290 -3.27 -20.73 -17.07
N SER A 291 -3.68 -20.03 -15.98
CA SER A 291 -5.01 -19.42 -15.88
C SER A 291 -5.09 -18.01 -16.48
N LEU A 292 -3.96 -17.42 -16.92
CA LEU A 292 -3.91 -16.06 -17.46
C LEU A 292 -4.79 -15.87 -18.72
N PRO A 293 -4.84 -16.78 -19.70
CA PRO A 293 -5.74 -16.63 -20.85
C PRO A 293 -7.22 -16.59 -20.43
N ALA A 294 -7.62 -17.48 -19.52
CA ALA A 294 -8.99 -17.49 -18.98
C ALA A 294 -9.31 -16.21 -18.19
N ALA A 295 -8.33 -15.67 -17.45
CA ALA A 295 -8.48 -14.41 -16.74
C ALA A 295 -8.69 -13.23 -17.72
N ARG A 296 -7.96 -13.19 -18.85
CA ARG A 296 -8.14 -12.17 -19.89
C ARG A 296 -9.51 -12.24 -20.57
N ASN A 297 -10.00 -13.45 -20.87
CA ASN A 297 -11.36 -13.61 -21.39
C ASN A 297 -12.41 -13.09 -20.41
N LYS A 298 -12.24 -13.40 -19.12
CA LYS A 298 -13.12 -12.88 -18.07
C LYS A 298 -13.03 -11.35 -17.95
N ASP A 299 -11.85 -10.77 -18.08
CA ASP A 299 -11.64 -9.32 -18.05
C ASP A 299 -12.45 -8.60 -19.15
N MET A 300 -12.49 -9.17 -20.37
CA MET A 300 -13.33 -8.66 -21.46
C MET A 300 -14.83 -8.77 -21.15
N VAL A 301 -15.28 -9.88 -20.55
CA VAL A 301 -16.68 -10.02 -20.12
C VAL A 301 -17.03 -8.99 -19.04
N LEU A 302 -16.12 -8.78 -18.08
CA LEU A 302 -16.28 -7.78 -17.03
C LEU A 302 -16.31 -6.36 -17.60
N LEU A 303 -15.54 -6.06 -18.65
CA LEU A 303 -15.60 -4.79 -19.36
C LEU A 303 -16.99 -4.55 -19.97
N VAL A 304 -17.55 -5.54 -20.67
CA VAL A 304 -18.91 -5.43 -21.25
C VAL A 304 -19.94 -5.18 -20.15
N PHE A 305 -19.89 -5.97 -19.07
CA PHE A 305 -20.77 -5.78 -17.93
C PHE A 305 -20.60 -4.39 -17.29
N HIS A 306 -19.36 -3.91 -17.19
CA HIS A 306 -19.07 -2.59 -16.65
C HIS A 306 -19.67 -1.46 -17.50
N VAL A 307 -19.54 -1.53 -18.82
CA VAL A 307 -20.11 -0.56 -19.75
C VAL A 307 -21.65 -0.58 -19.69
N ILE A 308 -22.27 -1.76 -19.72
CA ILE A 308 -23.74 -1.90 -19.59
C ILE A 308 -24.22 -1.30 -18.27
N TRP A 309 -23.52 -1.59 -17.17
CA TRP A 309 -23.84 -1.04 -15.85
C TRP A 309 -23.72 0.49 -15.82
N GLN A 310 -22.67 1.06 -16.41
CA GLN A 310 -22.51 2.52 -16.50
C GLN A 310 -23.63 3.16 -17.31
N LEU A 311 -23.96 2.60 -18.49
CA LEU A 311 -25.06 3.08 -19.33
C LEU A 311 -26.40 3.00 -18.60
N PHE A 312 -26.65 1.91 -17.87
CA PHE A 312 -27.85 1.74 -17.06
C PHE A 312 -27.96 2.82 -15.97
N ILE A 313 -26.90 3.06 -15.18
CA ILE A 313 -26.90 4.08 -14.13
C ILE A 313 -27.07 5.49 -14.71
N MET A 314 -26.37 5.80 -15.80
CA MET A 314 -26.50 7.10 -16.47
C MET A 314 -27.90 7.31 -17.03
N GLY A 315 -28.48 6.30 -17.67
CA GLY A 315 -29.85 6.32 -18.18
C GLY A 315 -30.88 6.47 -17.07
N LEU A 316 -30.69 5.77 -15.94
CA LEU A 316 -31.55 5.88 -14.77
C LEU A 316 -31.51 7.29 -14.15
N LEU A 317 -30.32 7.86 -13.95
CA LEU A 317 -30.17 9.21 -13.41
C LEU A 317 -30.76 10.27 -14.34
N TRP A 318 -30.58 10.13 -15.65
CA TRP A 318 -31.21 11.00 -16.65
C TRP A 318 -32.74 10.89 -16.60
N TYR A 319 -33.27 9.67 -16.55
CA TYR A 319 -34.72 9.44 -16.43
C TYR A 319 -35.30 10.08 -15.16
N VAL A 320 -34.65 9.88 -14.00
CA VAL A 320 -35.09 10.47 -12.73
C VAL A 320 -35.09 12.00 -12.81
N PHE A 321 -34.08 12.61 -13.42
CA PHE A 321 -34.03 14.07 -13.62
C PHE A 321 -35.18 14.57 -14.51
N ALA A 322 -35.41 13.91 -15.64
CA ALA A 322 -36.51 14.25 -16.56
C ALA A 322 -37.87 14.16 -15.85
N TRP A 323 -38.07 13.09 -15.07
CA TRP A 323 -39.29 12.89 -14.29
C TRP A 323 -39.50 13.98 -13.22
N GLN A 324 -38.46 14.33 -12.46
CA GLN A 324 -38.56 15.37 -11.42
C GLN A 324 -38.79 16.78 -11.98
N THR A 325 -38.28 17.05 -13.19
CA THR A 325 -38.40 18.37 -13.85
C THR A 325 -39.59 18.48 -14.79
N GLY A 326 -40.30 17.38 -15.04
CA GLY A 326 -41.40 17.31 -16.02
C GLY A 326 -40.95 17.43 -17.48
N LEU A 327 -39.64 17.40 -17.75
CA LEU A 327 -39.08 17.46 -19.10
C LEU A 327 -39.20 16.09 -19.79
N THR A 328 -39.31 16.08 -21.11
CA THR A 328 -39.13 14.84 -21.89
C THR A 328 -37.66 14.41 -21.87
N LEU A 329 -37.38 13.13 -22.14
CA LEU A 329 -36.01 12.64 -22.28
C LEU A 329 -35.26 13.43 -23.37
N ALA A 330 -35.86 13.64 -24.54
CA ALA A 330 -35.24 14.39 -25.63
C ALA A 330 -34.82 15.82 -25.21
N THR A 331 -35.71 16.56 -24.54
CA THR A 331 -35.44 17.93 -24.08
C THR A 331 -34.43 18.02 -22.93
N SER A 332 -34.24 16.94 -22.19
CA SER A 332 -33.28 16.86 -21.07
C SER A 332 -31.96 16.19 -21.44
N ALA A 333 -31.75 15.80 -22.71
CA ALA A 333 -30.56 15.05 -23.14
C ALA A 333 -29.22 15.70 -22.79
N TRP A 334 -29.18 17.02 -22.66
CA TRP A 334 -28.01 17.79 -22.23
C TRP A 334 -27.53 17.44 -20.80
N ILE A 335 -28.37 16.80 -19.97
CA ILE A 335 -27.98 16.36 -18.62
C ILE A 335 -27.07 15.14 -18.63
N ALA A 336 -27.17 14.27 -19.66
CA ALA A 336 -26.39 13.05 -19.76
C ALA A 336 -24.86 13.29 -19.72
N PRO A 337 -24.27 14.24 -20.51
CA PRO A 337 -22.85 14.55 -20.40
C PRO A 337 -22.48 15.14 -19.03
N ILE A 338 -23.38 15.89 -18.38
CA ILE A 338 -23.13 16.44 -17.03
C ILE A 338 -23.05 15.30 -16.00
N ILE A 339 -24.00 14.35 -16.04
CA ILE A 339 -23.98 13.15 -15.19
C ILE A 339 -22.68 12.36 -15.39
N TYR A 340 -22.24 12.20 -16.64
CA TYR A 340 -20.98 11.52 -16.95
C TYR A 340 -19.77 12.24 -16.35
N VAL A 341 -19.69 13.56 -16.51
CA VAL A 341 -18.60 14.37 -15.93
C VAL A 341 -18.61 14.26 -14.40
N LEU A 342 -19.77 14.37 -13.76
CA LEU A 342 -19.89 14.23 -12.30
C LEU A 342 -19.48 12.82 -11.83
N TYR A 343 -19.92 11.77 -12.52
CA TYR A 343 -19.53 10.39 -12.22
C TYR A 343 -18.03 10.17 -12.40
N ASN A 344 -17.43 10.77 -13.42
CA ASN A 344 -16.00 10.70 -13.66
C ASN A 344 -15.18 11.59 -12.73
N LEU A 345 -15.76 12.62 -12.13
CA LEU A 345 -15.10 13.39 -11.08
C LEU A 345 -15.03 12.55 -9.80
N LEU A 346 -16.12 11.91 -9.42
CA LEU A 346 -16.15 10.90 -8.35
C LEU A 346 -15.24 9.71 -8.67
#